data_AF-A0A5D0QX20-F1
#
_entry.id   AF-A0A5D0QX20-F1
#
_cell.length_a   1.000
_cell.length_b   1.000
_cell.length_c   1.000
_cell.angle_alpha   90.00
_cell.angle_beta   90.00
_cell.angle_gamma   90.00
#
_symmetry.space_group_name_H-M   'P 1'
#
loop_
_entity.id
_entity.type
_entity.pdbx_description
1 polymer ?
#
loop_
_entity_poly.entity_id
_entity_poly.type
_entity_poly.pdbx_seq_one_letter_code
_entity_poly.pdbx_strand_id
1 'polypeptide(L)'
;MKKISILLFTALFAFNLSNAQKKQEKLEAYTASNGITYKVDDEIKLGRGSDTNGKFVYVNIGGWAVSTNPEQNRLGAGNAGLIVTVKKIIKYNYKRYKGVYFTVGGGNITNYILDIENAISTCEVENCVDQNTAVQASSDKYDKLSKIKGLLDEGVLTQEEYDAEKKIILENNK
;
A
#
# COMPACT_ATOMS: atom_id res chain seq x y z
N MET A 1 -53.02 27.15 16.43
CA MET A 1 -52.21 25.91 16.32
C MET A 1 -51.77 25.62 14.88
N LYS A 2 -51.17 26.58 14.16
CA LYS A 2 -50.66 26.39 12.78
C LYS A 2 -49.25 26.97 12.54
N LYS A 3 -48.66 27.66 13.52
CA LYS A 3 -47.35 28.32 13.39
C LYS A 3 -46.19 27.50 13.99
N ILE A 4 -46.46 26.50 14.81
CA ILE A 4 -45.43 25.69 15.49
C ILE A 4 -44.98 24.50 14.62
N SER A 5 -45.84 24.00 13.73
CA SER A 5 -45.49 22.86 12.86
C SER A 5 -44.53 23.20 11.71
N ILE A 6 -44.33 24.49 11.39
CA ILE A 6 -43.42 24.92 10.30
C ILE A 6 -41.97 25.06 10.80
N LEU A 7 -41.76 25.24 12.11
CA LEU A 7 -40.42 25.40 12.70
C LEU A 7 -39.70 24.07 12.99
N LEU A 8 -40.43 22.94 13.07
CA LEU A 8 -39.81 21.63 13.27
C LEU A 8 -39.33 20.96 11.97
N PHE A 9 -39.87 21.35 10.81
CA PHE A 9 -39.47 20.75 9.53
C PHE A 9 -38.22 21.39 8.91
N THR A 10 -37.88 22.62 9.29
CA THR A 10 -36.66 23.32 8.82
C THR A 10 -35.40 22.95 9.61
N ALA A 11 -35.53 22.45 10.84
CA ALA A 11 -34.40 22.04 11.69
C ALA A 11 -33.78 20.68 11.30
N LEU A 12 -34.53 19.80 10.61
CA LEU A 12 -34.05 18.47 10.20
C LEU A 12 -33.32 18.45 8.85
N PHE A 13 -33.35 19.54 8.08
CA PHE A 13 -32.64 19.61 6.79
C PHE A 13 -31.20 20.15 6.91
N ALA A 14 -30.81 20.70 8.06
CA ALA A 14 -29.50 21.34 8.25
C ALA A 14 -28.34 20.36 8.56
N PHE A 15 -28.62 19.07 8.82
CA PHE A 15 -27.59 18.09 9.19
C PHE A 15 -27.08 17.20 8.05
N ASN A 16 -27.57 17.37 6.81
CA ASN A 16 -27.20 16.51 5.68
C ASN A 16 -26.32 17.18 4.62
N LEU A 17 -25.63 18.26 4.96
CA LEU A 17 -24.66 18.89 4.06
C LEU A 17 -23.28 18.80 4.68
N SER A 18 -22.48 17.84 4.16
CA SER A 18 -21.02 17.90 3.98
C SER A 18 -20.26 16.63 4.39
N ASN A 19 -20.70 15.45 3.91
CA ASN A 19 -19.73 14.40 3.60
C ASN A 19 -19.29 14.56 2.14
N ALA A 20 -18.64 15.69 1.84
CA ALA A 20 -17.83 15.77 0.63
C ALA A 20 -16.70 14.74 0.82
N GLN A 21 -16.81 13.58 0.15
CA GLN A 21 -15.76 12.56 0.18
C GLN A 21 -14.43 13.25 -0.14
N LYS A 22 -13.53 13.32 0.86
CA LYS A 22 -12.23 13.94 0.67
C LYS A 22 -11.52 13.13 -0.42
N LYS A 23 -11.34 13.75 -1.60
CA LYS A 23 -10.72 13.13 -2.77
C LYS A 23 -9.27 12.72 -2.51
N GLN A 24 -8.68 13.31 -1.48
CA GLN A 24 -7.36 13.02 -0.96
C GLN A 24 -7.45 12.80 0.55
N GLU A 25 -6.89 11.69 1.00
CA GLU A 25 -6.82 11.29 2.40
C GLU A 25 -5.36 11.17 2.81
N LYS A 26 -4.98 11.78 3.94
CA LYS A 26 -3.66 11.57 4.55
C LYS A 26 -3.76 10.37 5.48
N LEU A 27 -2.80 9.46 5.38
CA LEU A 27 -2.76 8.25 6.19
C LEU A 27 -1.50 8.26 7.06
N GLU A 28 -1.61 7.66 8.25
CA GLU A 28 -0.46 7.37 9.12
C GLU A 28 0.22 6.04 8.74
N ALA A 29 -0.54 5.12 8.15
CA ALA A 29 -0.08 3.82 7.71
C ALA A 29 -0.82 3.34 6.45
N TYR A 30 -0.17 2.51 5.65
CA TYR A 30 -0.74 1.90 4.44
C TYR A 30 -0.14 0.52 4.18
N THR A 31 -1.01 -0.49 4.08
CA THR A 31 -0.65 -1.84 3.63
C THR A 31 -0.66 -1.88 2.10
N ALA A 32 0.50 -2.08 1.50
CA ALA A 32 0.66 -2.13 0.04
C ALA A 32 0.47 -3.55 -0.52
N SER A 33 0.45 -3.68 -1.84
CA SER A 33 0.27 -4.97 -2.54
C SER A 33 1.32 -6.04 -2.24
N ASN A 34 2.50 -5.67 -1.77
CA ASN A 34 3.53 -6.60 -1.30
C ASN A 34 3.27 -7.15 0.12
N GLY A 35 2.15 -6.80 0.76
CA GLY A 35 1.79 -7.24 2.11
C GLY A 35 2.49 -6.47 3.23
N ILE A 36 3.38 -5.52 2.91
CA ILE A 36 4.07 -4.68 3.90
C ILE A 36 3.16 -3.51 4.29
N THR A 37 3.06 -3.25 5.59
CA THR A 37 2.42 -2.03 6.11
C THR A 37 3.47 -0.97 6.36
N TYR A 38 3.47 0.06 5.52
CA TYR A 38 4.34 1.22 5.62
C TYR A 38 3.71 2.28 6.52
N LYS A 39 4.53 2.94 7.34
CA LYS A 39 4.18 4.06 8.21
C LYS A 39 5.03 5.28 7.88
N VAL A 40 4.58 6.44 8.37
CA VAL A 40 5.45 7.63 8.38
C VAL A 40 6.72 7.33 9.18
N ASP A 41 7.84 7.81 8.67
CA ASP A 41 9.22 7.60 9.11
C ASP A 41 9.81 6.19 8.87
N ASP A 42 9.07 5.28 8.25
CA ASP A 42 9.67 4.04 7.72
C ASP A 42 10.67 4.34 6.61
N GLU A 43 11.69 3.50 6.49
CA GLU A 43 12.68 3.55 5.42
C GLU A 43 12.32 2.56 4.30
N ILE A 44 12.53 3.00 3.06
CA ILE A 44 12.33 2.21 1.85
C ILE A 44 13.61 2.29 1.03
N LYS A 45 14.20 1.14 0.70
CA LYS A 45 15.33 1.09 -0.21
C LYS A 45 14.84 0.99 -1.65
N LEU A 46 15.32 1.91 -2.49
CA LEU A 46 15.03 1.90 -3.92
C LEU A 46 15.76 0.75 -4.60
N GLY A 47 15.06 0.10 -5.52
CA GLY A 47 15.59 -0.93 -6.40
C GLY A 47 16.28 -0.33 -7.63
N ARG A 48 16.06 -0.93 -8.80
CA ARG A 48 16.52 -0.41 -10.09
C ARG A 48 15.38 0.32 -10.79
N GLY A 49 15.65 1.46 -11.42
CA GLY A 49 14.64 2.14 -12.23
C GLY A 49 14.16 1.27 -13.39
N SER A 50 12.84 1.31 -13.65
CA SER A 50 12.13 0.38 -14.54
C SER A 50 12.17 0.75 -16.02
N ASP A 51 12.69 1.93 -16.36
CA ASP A 51 12.84 2.34 -17.76
C ASP A 51 14.06 1.68 -18.41
N THR A 52 14.05 1.65 -19.74
CA THR A 52 15.09 1.15 -20.62
C THR A 52 16.48 1.74 -20.37
N ASN A 53 16.54 2.98 -19.88
CA ASN A 53 17.77 3.68 -19.49
C ASN A 53 18.11 3.57 -17.99
N GLY A 54 17.34 2.79 -17.23
CA GLY A 54 17.49 2.59 -15.79
C GLY A 54 16.96 3.73 -14.93
N LYS A 55 16.35 4.78 -15.51
CA LYS A 55 15.67 5.82 -14.73
C LYS A 55 14.41 5.27 -14.07
N PHE A 56 14.06 5.88 -12.95
CA PHE A 56 12.84 5.57 -12.24
C PHE A 56 11.64 6.18 -12.97
N VAL A 57 10.58 5.41 -13.14
CA VAL A 57 9.28 5.84 -13.68
C VAL A 57 8.37 6.26 -12.52
N TYR A 58 8.43 5.54 -11.40
CA TYR A 58 7.51 5.67 -10.26
C TYR A 58 8.12 6.39 -9.07
N VAL A 59 9.37 6.85 -9.20
CA VAL A 59 10.03 7.75 -8.24
C VAL A 59 10.42 9.04 -8.96
N ASN A 60 9.79 10.14 -8.57
CA ASN A 60 9.95 11.44 -9.22
C ASN A 60 10.32 12.52 -8.19
N ILE A 61 11.03 13.55 -8.62
CA ILE A 61 11.21 14.79 -7.87
C ILE A 61 9.83 15.35 -7.49
N GLY A 62 9.71 15.76 -6.23
CA GLY A 62 8.50 16.32 -5.63
C GLY A 62 8.73 17.69 -5.01
N GLY A 63 7.64 18.30 -4.54
CA GLY A 63 7.69 19.58 -3.84
C GLY A 63 8.05 20.76 -4.75
N TRP A 64 8.90 21.66 -4.27
CA TRP A 64 9.21 22.92 -4.94
C TRP A 64 10.17 22.77 -6.13
N ALA A 65 10.91 21.66 -6.20
CA ALA A 65 11.91 21.41 -7.24
C ALA A 65 11.34 20.72 -8.50
N VAL A 66 10.02 20.52 -8.56
CA VAL A 66 9.34 19.91 -9.71
C VAL A 66 9.45 20.82 -10.93
N SER A 67 10.01 20.29 -12.02
CA SER A 67 10.02 20.89 -13.35
C SER A 67 8.68 20.72 -14.04
N THR A 68 8.35 21.62 -14.98
CA THR A 68 7.21 21.46 -15.89
C THR A 68 7.42 20.35 -16.92
N ASN A 69 8.67 19.91 -17.14
CA ASN A 69 8.99 18.76 -17.98
C ASN A 69 8.99 17.46 -17.14
N PRO A 70 8.04 16.53 -17.35
CA PRO A 70 7.95 15.30 -16.57
C PRO A 70 9.23 14.45 -16.62
N GLU A 71 9.93 14.41 -17.75
CA GLU A 71 11.15 13.60 -17.90
C GLU A 71 12.33 14.10 -17.07
N GLN A 72 12.34 15.40 -16.73
CA GLN A 72 13.36 15.98 -15.84
C GLN A 72 13.07 15.67 -14.37
N ASN A 73 11.82 15.33 -14.03
CA ASN A 73 11.46 14.97 -12.66
C ASN A 73 11.80 13.52 -12.34
N ARG A 74 12.00 12.67 -13.35
CA ARG A 74 12.29 11.26 -13.14
C ARG A 74 13.65 11.06 -12.49
N LEU A 75 13.69 10.31 -11.40
CA LEU A 75 14.92 10.07 -10.67
C LEU A 75 15.91 9.29 -11.56
N GLY A 76 17.18 9.71 -11.54
CA GLY A 76 18.23 9.12 -12.37
C GLY A 76 18.63 7.72 -11.92
N ALA A 77 19.11 6.89 -12.84
CA ALA A 77 19.53 5.50 -12.59
C ALA A 77 20.57 5.34 -11.47
N GLY A 78 21.42 6.35 -11.25
CA GLY A 78 22.44 6.36 -10.18
C GLY A 78 21.87 6.39 -8.76
N ASN A 79 20.55 6.53 -8.59
CA ASN A 79 19.89 6.47 -7.28
C ASN A 79 19.39 5.07 -6.91
N ALA A 80 19.75 4.04 -7.69
CA ALA A 80 19.51 2.67 -7.29
C ALA A 80 20.19 2.37 -5.94
N GLY A 81 19.47 1.72 -5.03
CA GLY A 81 19.93 1.46 -3.66
C GLY A 81 19.83 2.64 -2.70
N LEU A 82 19.38 3.82 -3.15
CA LEU A 82 19.12 4.95 -2.26
C LEU A 82 18.05 4.55 -1.23
N ILE A 83 18.32 4.86 0.05
CA ILE A 83 17.34 4.68 1.13
C ILE A 83 16.59 6.00 1.29
N VAL A 84 15.25 5.92 1.26
CA VAL A 84 14.36 7.06 1.41
C VAL A 84 13.43 6.86 2.59
N THR A 85 13.17 7.93 3.34
CA THR A 85 12.28 7.89 4.50
C THR A 85 10.90 8.40 4.13
N VAL A 86 9.83 7.69 4.51
CA VAL A 86 8.44 8.10 4.29
C VAL A 86 8.12 9.33 5.13
N LYS A 87 7.77 10.44 4.48
CA LYS A 87 7.38 11.70 5.16
C LYS A 87 5.88 11.96 5.15
N LYS A 88 5.17 11.36 4.20
CA LYS A 88 3.72 11.52 4.08
C LYS A 88 3.13 10.41 3.22
N ILE A 89 2.00 9.85 3.64
CA ILE A 89 1.22 8.93 2.84
C ILE A 89 -0.08 9.61 2.42
N ILE A 90 -0.35 9.60 1.11
CA ILE A 90 -1.54 10.20 0.53
C ILE A 90 -2.27 9.16 -0.31
N LYS A 91 -3.53 8.89 0.04
CA LYS A 91 -4.46 8.09 -0.75
C LYS A 91 -5.39 8.99 -1.55
N TYR A 92 -5.49 8.71 -2.84
CA TYR A 92 -6.40 9.38 -3.76
C TYR A 92 -7.58 8.47 -4.10
N ASN A 93 -8.79 9.02 -4.06
CA ASN A 93 -10.01 8.30 -4.37
C ASN A 93 -10.95 9.15 -5.24
N TYR A 94 -10.54 9.37 -6.49
CA TYR A 94 -11.38 9.98 -7.50
C TYR A 94 -12.18 8.91 -8.25
N LYS A 95 -13.31 9.29 -8.85
CA LYS A 95 -14.19 8.39 -9.59
C LYS A 95 -13.48 7.56 -10.68
N ARG A 96 -12.47 8.14 -11.35
CA ARG A 96 -11.72 7.52 -12.46
C ARG A 96 -10.25 7.24 -12.13
N TYR A 97 -9.81 7.59 -10.93
CA TYR A 97 -8.41 7.53 -10.57
C TYR A 97 -8.27 7.30 -9.07
N LYS A 98 -7.65 6.18 -8.72
CA LYS A 98 -7.34 5.79 -7.34
C LYS A 98 -5.87 5.43 -7.30
N GLY A 99 -5.21 5.78 -6.21
CA GLY A 99 -3.78 5.52 -6.06
C GLY A 99 -3.27 5.94 -4.70
N VAL A 100 -2.06 5.53 -4.37
CA VAL A 100 -1.39 5.90 -3.13
C VAL A 100 0.00 6.40 -3.46
N TYR A 101 0.31 7.62 -3.02
CA TYR A 101 1.62 8.22 -3.19
C TYR A 101 2.25 8.49 -1.84
N PHE A 102 3.53 8.17 -1.75
CA PHE A 102 4.36 8.56 -0.63
C PHE A 102 5.17 9.78 -1.02
N THR A 103 5.20 10.79 -0.15
CA THR A 103 6.29 11.76 -0.17
C THR A 103 7.43 11.15 0.63
N VAL A 104 8.60 10.99 0.03
CA VAL A 104 9.78 10.37 0.65
C VAL A 104 10.97 11.32 0.58
N GLY A 105 11.85 11.30 1.57
CA GLY A 105 13.08 12.11 1.60
C GLY A 105 14.32 11.23 1.55
N GLY A 106 15.31 11.58 0.72
CA GLY A 106 16.57 10.83 0.57
C GLY A 106 17.78 11.50 1.26
N GLY A 107 17.54 12.32 2.28
CA GLY A 107 18.59 13.06 3.00
C GLY A 107 19.08 14.35 2.32
N ASN A 108 18.55 14.68 1.13
CA ASN A 108 18.80 15.93 0.42
C ASN A 108 17.66 16.96 0.63
N ILE A 109 17.83 18.17 0.09
CA ILE A 109 16.88 19.29 0.25
C ILE A 109 15.52 19.00 -0.43
N THR A 110 15.52 18.13 -1.43
CA THR A 110 14.35 17.87 -2.27
C THR A 110 13.70 16.54 -1.91
N ASN A 111 12.38 16.55 -1.71
CA ASN A 111 11.59 15.33 -1.53
C ASN A 111 11.27 14.68 -2.87
N TYR A 112 10.97 13.39 -2.84
CA TYR A 112 10.47 12.62 -3.97
C TYR A 112 9.02 12.23 -3.76
N ILE A 113 8.32 12.00 -4.86
CA ILE A 113 7.00 11.37 -4.92
C ILE A 113 7.20 9.95 -5.42
N LEU A 114 6.81 9.00 -4.58
CA LEU A 114 6.86 7.56 -4.83
C LEU A 114 5.44 7.04 -5.05
N ASP A 115 5.16 6.52 -6.24
CA ASP A 115 3.96 5.74 -6.53
C ASP A 115 4.18 4.30 -6.02
N ILE A 116 3.82 4.04 -4.76
CA ILE A 116 4.27 2.83 -4.07
C ILE A 116 3.79 1.54 -4.75
N GLU A 117 2.55 1.51 -5.23
CA GLU A 117 1.97 0.31 -5.84
C GLU A 117 2.64 -0.03 -7.17
N ASN A 118 2.89 0.98 -8.00
CA ASN A 118 3.54 0.76 -9.29
C ASN A 118 5.05 0.55 -9.15
N ALA A 119 5.70 1.18 -8.17
CA ALA A 119 7.10 0.92 -7.86
C ALA A 119 7.32 -0.51 -7.35
N ILE A 120 6.38 -1.03 -6.53
CA ILE A 120 6.37 -2.44 -6.12
C ILE A 120 6.18 -3.36 -7.33
N SER A 121 5.20 -3.07 -8.19
CA SER A 121 4.89 -3.95 -9.33
C SER A 121 6.02 -4.04 -10.37
N THR A 122 6.90 -3.03 -10.39
CA THR A 122 8.04 -2.94 -11.32
C THR A 122 9.41 -3.10 -10.66
N CYS A 123 9.45 -3.45 -9.38
CA CYS A 123 10.68 -3.60 -8.59
C CYS A 123 11.59 -2.35 -8.57
N GLU A 124 11.00 -1.15 -8.62
CA GLU A 124 11.69 0.11 -8.33
C GLU A 124 11.93 0.32 -6.82
N VAL A 125 11.38 -0.55 -5.97
CA VAL A 125 11.71 -0.71 -4.55
C VAL A 125 12.16 -2.14 -4.28
N GLU A 126 13.04 -2.33 -3.31
CA GLU A 126 13.66 -3.64 -3.02
C GLU A 126 12.64 -4.70 -2.59
N ASN A 127 11.66 -4.32 -1.77
CA ASN A 127 10.58 -5.21 -1.35
C ASN A 127 9.46 -5.28 -2.39
N CYS A 128 9.77 -5.65 -3.64
CA CYS A 128 8.74 -5.89 -4.63
C CYS A 128 7.99 -7.21 -4.38
N VAL A 129 6.87 -7.41 -5.09
CA VAL A 129 6.22 -8.72 -5.09
C VAL A 129 7.13 -9.66 -5.88
N ASP A 130 7.75 -10.62 -5.19
CA ASP A 130 8.39 -11.75 -5.88
C ASP A 130 7.35 -12.36 -6.81
N GLN A 131 7.66 -12.46 -8.10
CA GLN A 131 6.80 -13.13 -9.07
C GLN A 131 6.58 -14.63 -8.76
N ASN A 132 7.32 -15.17 -7.77
CA ASN A 132 7.18 -16.52 -7.21
C ASN A 132 6.57 -16.57 -5.80
N THR A 133 6.29 -15.42 -5.19
CA THR A 133 5.69 -15.36 -3.85
C THR A 133 4.44 -14.52 -3.94
N ALA A 134 3.40 -15.12 -4.52
CA ALA A 134 2.03 -14.74 -4.23
C ALA A 134 1.83 -14.85 -2.72
N VAL A 135 2.01 -13.72 -2.05
CA VAL A 135 1.35 -13.36 -0.80
C VAL A 135 1.56 -14.40 0.31
N GLN A 136 2.72 -14.31 0.96
CA GLN A 136 2.80 -14.50 2.39
C GLN A 136 2.20 -13.26 3.08
N ALA A 137 0.92 -12.98 2.79
CA ALA A 137 0.07 -12.43 3.84
C ALA A 137 0.20 -13.43 4.99
N SER A 138 0.21 -12.93 6.22
CA SER A 138 -0.14 -13.69 7.41
C SER A 138 -1.21 -14.73 7.04
N SER A 139 -0.80 -15.96 6.70
CA SER A 139 -1.74 -16.99 6.31
C SER A 139 -2.50 -17.24 7.59
N ASP A 140 -3.78 -16.89 7.58
CA ASP A 140 -4.62 -17.08 8.74
C ASP A 140 -4.48 -18.55 9.16
N LYS A 141 -4.58 -18.82 10.46
CA LYS A 141 -4.56 -20.18 11.01
C LYS A 141 -5.43 -21.13 10.17
N TYR A 142 -6.55 -20.61 9.68
CA TYR A 142 -7.50 -21.31 8.83
C TYR A 142 -6.99 -21.58 7.40
N ASP A 143 -6.18 -20.70 6.82
CA ASP A 143 -5.58 -20.91 5.50
C ASP A 143 -4.53 -22.03 5.53
N LYS A 144 -3.71 -22.09 6.58
CA LYS A 144 -2.74 -23.18 6.78
C LYS A 144 -3.47 -24.51 6.94
N LEU A 145 -4.54 -24.53 7.75
CA LEU A 145 -5.38 -25.72 7.95
C LEU A 145 -6.05 -26.17 6.64
N SER A 146 -6.52 -25.23 5.80
CA SER A 146 -7.12 -25.56 4.51
C SER A 146 -6.11 -26.19 3.56
N LYS A 147 -4.86 -25.71 3.55
CA LYS A 147 -3.80 -26.24 2.68
C LYS A 147 -3.39 -27.66 3.08
N ILE A 148 -3.13 -27.91 4.37
CA ILE A 148 -2.76 -29.27 4.83
C ILE A 148 -3.90 -30.27 4.64
N LYS A 149 -5.17 -29.82 4.73
CA LYS A 149 -6.32 -30.67 4.42
C LYS A 149 -6.37 -31.03 2.93
N GLY A 150 -6.09 -30.08 2.04
CA GLY A 150 -5.97 -30.35 0.61
C GLY A 150 -4.94 -31.44 0.31
N LEU A 151 -3.77 -31.39 0.96
CA LEU A 151 -2.73 -32.41 0.80
C LEU A 151 -3.16 -33.80 1.30
N LEU A 152 -3.97 -33.88 2.35
CA LEU A 152 -4.57 -35.13 2.82
C LEU A 152 -5.60 -35.65 1.80
N ASP A 153 -6.48 -34.78 1.30
CA ASP A 153 -7.52 -35.12 0.33
C ASP A 153 -6.92 -35.58 -1.02
N GLU A 154 -5.76 -35.04 -1.38
CA GLU A 154 -4.94 -35.44 -2.54
C GLU A 154 -4.12 -36.72 -2.30
N GLY A 155 -4.12 -37.25 -1.06
CA GLY A 155 -3.37 -38.44 -0.67
C GLY A 155 -1.84 -38.24 -0.60
N VAL A 156 -1.40 -36.99 -0.55
CA VAL A 156 0.03 -36.60 -0.43
C VAL A 156 0.50 -36.77 1.01
N LEU A 157 -0.38 -36.54 1.98
CA LEU A 157 -0.15 -36.78 3.40
C LEU A 157 -0.97 -37.95 3.92
N THR A 158 -0.44 -38.66 4.90
CA THR A 158 -1.25 -39.60 5.69
C THR A 158 -2.08 -38.86 6.74
N GLN A 159 -3.09 -39.54 7.30
CA GLN A 159 -3.92 -38.99 8.36
C GLN A 159 -3.09 -38.57 9.59
N GLU A 160 -2.07 -39.36 9.92
CA GLU A 160 -1.17 -39.11 11.05
C GLU A 160 -0.30 -37.86 10.85
N GLU A 161 0.20 -37.65 9.63
CA GLU A 161 0.99 -36.47 9.26
C GLU A 161 0.13 -35.20 9.29
N TYR A 162 -1.10 -35.29 8.77
CA TYR A 162 -2.07 -34.20 8.84
C TYR A 162 -2.41 -33.81 10.29
N ASP A 163 -2.66 -34.79 11.16
CA ASP A 163 -3.05 -34.52 12.55
C ASP A 163 -1.89 -33.93 13.38
N ALA A 164 -0.64 -34.35 13.10
CA ALA A 164 0.55 -33.77 13.71
C ALA A 164 0.73 -32.29 13.33
N GLU A 165 0.66 -31.96 12.04
CA GLU A 165 0.81 -30.59 11.54
C GLU A 165 -0.34 -29.68 11.98
N LYS A 166 -1.57 -30.20 11.95
CA LYS A 166 -2.75 -29.51 12.48
C LYS A 166 -2.55 -29.08 13.93
N LYS A 167 -2.02 -29.96 14.78
CA LYS A 167 -1.78 -29.66 16.19
C LYS A 167 -0.77 -28.51 16.35
N ILE A 168 0.34 -28.55 15.62
CA ILE A 168 1.38 -27.50 15.64
C ILE A 168 0.79 -26.14 15.24
N ILE A 169 -0.05 -26.11 14.20
CA ILE A 169 -0.72 -24.88 13.73
C ILE A 169 -1.70 -24.32 14.77
N LEU A 170 -2.39 -25.19 15.52
CA LEU A 170 -3.33 -24.80 16.57
C LEU A 170 -2.62 -24.27 17.84
N GLU A 171 -1.44 -24.81 18.18
CA GLU A 171 -0.68 -24.47 19.39
C GLU A 171 0.18 -23.20 19.24
N ASN A 172 0.74 -22.93 18.05
CA ASN A 172 1.57 -21.74 17.77
C ASN A 172 0.78 -20.40 17.66
N ASN A 173 -0.44 -20.34 18.19
CA ASN A 173 -1.31 -19.16 18.22
C ASN A 173 -1.81 -18.82 19.64
N LYS A 174 -1.05 -19.20 20.68
CA LYS A 174 -1.26 -18.75 22.06
C LYS A 174 -0.31 -17.63 22.44
#